data_AF-A0A4P8IP67-F1
#
_entry.id   AF-A0A4P8IP67-F1
#
_cell.length_a   1.000
_cell.length_b   1.000
_cell.length_c   1.000
_cell.angle_alpha   90.00
_cell.angle_beta   90.00
_cell.angle_gamma   90.00
#
_symmetry.space_group_name_H-M   'P 1'
#
loop_
_entity.id
_entity.type
_entity.pdbx_description
1 polymer ?
#
loop_
_entity_poly.entity_id
_entity_poly.type
_entity_poly.pdbx_seq_one_letter_code
_entity_poly.pdbx_strand_id
1 'polypeptide(L)' 'MQAELRHALDTAYEGMKRSDPSPTAFASHYALCLGIIIGGQACDGMSDEEAASERAHLAMLAALYEIGERVRSDISEP' A
#
# COMPACT_ATOMS: atom_id res chain seq x y z
N MET A 1 -16.59 -5.92 3.41
CA MET A 1 -15.62 -6.14 2.32
C MET A 1 -15.76 -7.55 1.82
N GLN A 2 -15.84 -7.72 0.50
CA GLN A 2 -15.90 -9.05 -0.14
C GLN A 2 -14.57 -9.83 0.04
N ALA A 3 -14.66 -11.15 0.18
CA ALA A 3 -13.51 -12.00 0.48
C ALA A 3 -12.42 -11.96 -0.61
N GLU A 4 -12.80 -12.01 -1.88
CA GLU A 4 -11.86 -11.92 -3.01
C GLU A 4 -11.12 -10.57 -3.04
N LEU A 5 -11.83 -9.49 -2.71
CA LEU A 5 -11.25 -8.16 -2.64
C LEU A 5 -10.22 -8.06 -1.50
N ARG A 6 -10.55 -8.64 -0.34
CA ARG A 6 -9.61 -8.74 0.78
C ARG A 6 -8.36 -9.50 0.36
N HIS A 7 -8.52 -10.67 -0.27
CA HIS A 7 -7.40 -11.50 -0.68
C HIS A 7 -6.47 -10.80 -1.69
N ALA A 8 -7.05 -10.10 -2.66
CA ALA A 8 -6.29 -9.30 -3.62
C ALA A 8 -5.51 -8.17 -2.93
N LEU A 9 -6.15 -7.47 -2.00
CA LEU A 9 -5.53 -6.37 -1.25
C LEU A 9 -4.40 -6.86 -0.34
N ASP A 10 -4.61 -7.98 0.37
CA ASP A 10 -3.58 -8.64 1.18
C ASP A 10 -2.33 -8.99 0.36
N THR A 11 -2.55 -9.58 -0.81
CA THR A 11 -1.44 -9.96 -1.70
C THR A 11 -0.65 -8.73 -2.15
N ALA A 12 -1.34 -7.63 -2.46
CA ALA A 12 -0.70 -6.37 -2.84
C ALA A 12 0.09 -5.74 -1.66
N TYR A 13 -0.46 -5.79 -0.44
CA TYR A 13 0.25 -5.32 0.76
C TYR A 13 1.51 -6.13 1.06
N GLU A 14 1.50 -7.44 0.90
CA GLU A 14 2.69 -8.26 1.08
C GLU A 14 3.80 -7.87 0.09
N GLY A 15 3.44 -7.44 -1.12
CA GLY A 15 4.38 -6.87 -2.08
C GLY A 15 5.05 -5.57 -1.60
N MET A 16 4.33 -4.74 -0.85
CA MET A 16 4.85 -3.50 -0.24
C MET A 16 5.75 -3.75 0.98
N LYS A 17 5.43 -4.78 1.78
CA LYS A 17 6.16 -5.11 3.01
C LYS A 17 7.45 -5.89 2.78
N ARG A 18 7.73 -6.31 1.54
CA ARG A 18 9.01 -6.97 1.20
C ARG A 18 10.18 -6.11 1.66
N SER A 19 11.21 -6.75 2.19
CA SER A 19 12.43 -6.05 2.58
C SER A 19 13.02 -5.33 1.37
N ASP A 20 13.12 -4.01 1.48
CA ASP A 20 13.81 -3.15 0.52
C ASP A 20 13.27 -3.19 -0.93
N PRO A 21 12.00 -2.79 -1.16
CA PRO A 21 11.48 -2.69 -2.51
C PRO A 21 12.12 -1.48 -3.21
N SER A 22 12.53 -1.65 -4.47
CA SER A 22 12.95 -0.50 -5.29
C SER A 22 11.82 0.53 -5.39
N PRO A 23 12.11 1.83 -5.60
CA PRO A 23 11.08 2.86 -5.69
C PRO A 23 9.96 2.54 -6.69
N THR A 24 10.32 2.00 -7.85
CA THR A 24 9.35 1.58 -8.87
C THR A 24 8.49 0.41 -8.40
N ALA A 25 9.07 -0.57 -7.69
CA ALA A 25 8.33 -1.70 -7.15
C ALA A 25 7.38 -1.23 -6.04
N PHE A 26 7.82 -0.36 -5.14
CA PHE A 26 6.97 0.22 -4.10
C PHE A 26 5.79 0.99 -4.71
N ALA A 27 6.06 1.92 -5.63
CA ALA A 27 5.03 2.72 -6.31
C ALA A 27 4.01 1.86 -7.06
N SER A 28 4.45 0.76 -7.70
CA SER A 28 3.57 -0.15 -8.42
C SER A 28 2.60 -0.87 -7.48
N HIS A 29 3.09 -1.40 -6.34
CA HIS A 29 2.22 -2.04 -5.36
C HIS A 29 1.30 -1.04 -4.66
N TYR A 30 1.78 0.17 -4.35
CA TYR A 30 0.96 1.25 -3.81
C TYR A 30 -0.21 1.59 -4.75
N ALA A 31 0.08 1.78 -6.04
CA ALA A 31 -0.93 2.07 -7.05
C ALA A 31 -1.95 0.92 -7.19
N LEU A 32 -1.48 -0.33 -7.11
CA LEU A 32 -2.35 -1.50 -7.13
C LEU A 32 -3.28 -1.53 -5.91
N CYS A 33 -2.76 -1.37 -4.70
CA CYS A 33 -3.57 -1.28 -3.47
C CYS A 33 -4.62 -0.17 -3.58
N LEU A 34 -4.22 1.02 -4.02
CA LEU A 34 -5.12 2.16 -4.17
C LEU A 34 -6.22 1.88 -5.20
N GLY A 35 -5.86 1.25 -6.33
CA GLY A 35 -6.82 0.84 -7.35
C GLY A 35 -7.83 -0.18 -6.85
N ILE A 36 -7.39 -1.16 -6.05
CA ILE A 36 -8.26 -2.15 -5.41
C ILE A 36 -9.23 -1.48 -4.43
N ILE A 37 -8.76 -0.55 -3.60
CA ILE A 37 -9.61 0.16 -2.62
C ILE A 37 -10.65 1.04 -3.33
N ILE A 38 -10.21 1.87 -4.29
CA ILE A 38 -11.12 2.76 -5.04
C ILE A 38 -12.12 1.95 -5.87
N GLY A 39 -11.66 0.91 -6.57
CA GLY A 39 -12.54 0.04 -7.36
C GLY A 39 -13.50 -0.75 -6.50
N GLY A 40 -13.05 -1.23 -5.34
CA GLY A 40 -13.87 -1.90 -4.35
C GLY A 40 -14.98 -1.01 -3.82
N GLN A 41 -14.66 0.24 -3.49
CA GLN A 41 -15.64 1.24 -3.04
C GLN A 41 -16.64 1.59 -4.16
N ALA A 42 -16.16 1.80 -5.39
CA ALA A 42 -17.00 2.20 -6.52
C ALA A 42 -17.98 1.09 -6.99
N CYS A 43 -17.66 -0.18 -6.71
CA CYS A 43 -18.44 -1.34 -7.13
C CYS A 43 -19.20 -2.02 -5.97
N ASP A 44 -19.41 -1.32 -4.84
CA ASP A 44 -20.07 -1.85 -3.62
C ASP A 44 -19.41 -3.11 -3.02
N GLY A 45 -18.13 -3.35 -3.34
CA GLY A 45 -17.32 -4.44 -2.80
C GLY A 45 -16.67 -4.13 -1.43
N MET A 46 -16.65 -2.86 -1.05
CA MET A 46 -16.07 -2.30 0.17
C MET A 46 -16.92 -1.12 0.64
N SER A 47 -17.23 -1.05 1.94
CA SER A 47 -17.94 0.11 2.50
C SER A 47 -17.05 1.35 2.57
N ASP A 48 -17.65 2.53 2.76
CA ASP A 48 -16.89 3.78 2.94
C ASP A 48 -15.94 3.72 4.14
N GLU A 49 -16.38 3.10 5.24
CA GLU A 49 -15.58 2.94 6.46
C GLU A 49 -14.40 2.00 6.23
N GLU A 50 -14.63 0.88 5.54
CA GLU A 50 -13.58 -0.05 5.14
C GLU A 50 -12.57 0.64 4.20
N ALA A 51 -13.04 1.40 3.21
CA ALA A 51 -12.18 2.13 2.29
C ALA A 51 -11.38 3.24 2.98
N ALA A 52 -11.93 3.89 4.01
CA ALA A 52 -11.21 4.86 4.82
C ALA A 52 -10.11 4.16 5.65
N SER A 53 -10.44 3.04 6.29
CA SER A 53 -9.48 2.24 7.07
C SER A 53 -8.33 1.72 6.21
N GLU A 54 -8.63 1.17 5.04
CA GLU A 54 -7.60 0.64 4.13
C GLU A 54 -6.73 1.76 3.52
N ARG A 55 -7.31 2.94 3.19
CA ARG A 55 -6.51 4.10 2.78
C ARG A 55 -5.57 4.59 3.89
N ALA A 56 -6.01 4.59 5.14
CA ALA A 56 -5.16 4.95 6.28
C ALA A 56 -4.00 3.96 6.46
N HIS A 57 -4.28 2.65 6.33
CA HIS A 57 -3.24 1.62 6.36
C HIS A 57 -2.23 1.80 5.21
N LEU A 58 -2.70 2.05 4.00
CA LEU A 58 -1.85 2.29 2.83
C LEU A 58 -0.96 3.54 3.01
N ALA A 59 -1.51 4.62 3.56
CA ALA A 59 -0.75 5.84 3.86
C ALA A 59 0.34 5.59 4.92
N MET A 60 0.05 4.79 5.95
CA MET A 60 1.04 4.38 6.94
C MET A 60 2.21 3.61 6.29
N LEU A 61 1.92 2.68 5.38
CA LEU A 61 2.97 1.94 4.66
C LEU A 61 3.84 2.85 3.79
N ALA A 62 3.24 3.85 3.12
CA ALA A 62 3.98 4.87 2.37
C ALA A 62 4.91 5.71 3.26
N ALA A 63 4.41 6.16 4.41
CA ALA A 63 5.23 6.90 5.36
C ALA A 63 6.42 6.07 5.87
N LEU A 64 6.22 4.77 6.17
CA LEU A 64 7.30 3.87 6.59
C LEU A 64 8.35 3.68 5.50
N TYR A 65 7.93 3.57 4.24
CA TYR A 65 8.84 3.47 3.10
C TYR A 65 9.70 4.74 2.96
N GLU A 66 9.08 5.92 3.00
CA GLU A 66 9.80 7.20 2.91
C GLU A 66 10.81 7.39 4.05
N ILE A 67 10.44 7.00 5.28
CA ILE A 67 11.36 7.01 6.42
C ILE A 67 12.55 6.08 6.16
N GLY A 68 12.29 4.86 5.68
CA GLY A 68 13.35 3.89 5.35
C GLY A 68 14.31 4.40 4.27
N GLU A 69 13.78 4.99 3.21
CA GLU A 69 14.58 5.58 2.14
C GLU A 69 15.42 6.77 2.64
N ARG A 70 14.86 7.61 3.50
CA ARG A 70 15.60 8.73 4.09
C ARG A 70 16.77 8.25 4.94
N VAL A 71 16.54 7.28 5.83
CA VAL A 71 17.59 6.68 6.67
C VAL A 71 18.73 6.10 5.80
N ARG A 72 18.39 5.46 4.68
CA ARG A 72 19.38 4.90 3.75
C ARG A 72 20.18 5.99 3.02
N SER A 73 19.52 7.07 2.62
CA SER A 73 20.19 8.24 2.02
C SER A 73 21.19 8.84 3.01
N ASP A 74 20.77 9.07 4.25
CA ASP A 74 21.62 9.65 5.30
C ASP A 74 22.85 8.77 5.61
N ILE A 75 22.73 7.43 5.51
CA ILE A 75 23.86 6.49 5.69
C ILE A 75 24.79 6.47 4.48
N SER A 76 24.28 6.80 3.28
CA SER A 76 25.03 6.75 2.03
C SER A 76 25.78 8.05 1.71
N GLU A 77 25.50 9.14 2.45
CA GLU A 77 26.21 10.42 2.34
C GLU A 77 27.46 10.43 3.26
N PRO A 78 28.68 10.69 2.72
CA PRO A 78 29.94 10.68 3.47
C PRO A 78 30.22 11.93 4.31
#